data_AF-A0A7V4F1G8-F1
#
_entry.id   AF-A0A7V4F1G8-F1
#
_cell.length_a   1.000
_cell.length_b   1.000
_cell.length_c   1.000
_cell.angle_alpha   90.00
_cell.angle_beta   90.00
_cell.angle_gamma   90.00
#
_symmetry.space_group_name_H-M   'P 1'
#
loop_
_entity.id
_entity.type
_entity.pdbx_description
1 polymer ?
#
loop_
_entity_poly.entity_id
_entity_poly.type
_entity_poly.pdbx_seq_one_letter_code
_entity_poly.pdbx_strand_id
1 'polypeptide(L)'
;MSHKYKIWPLLLFFVTGLYAQSHDVSNILEQLESQQEDNTVTATFKATRILNGHSIERMPQGQLDFRIHHRFGTLNSGAYNLWGIDAAQTQFSLEYGITDWWMTGVERSSYEKTYEGFFKFSLFRQKTGNASFPLSISYLTAMTIRTQDFPYIDSLQNNENYPFSARLAYVHQLLIAHKFSNRFSLQISPVLVHYNMVTFASEPNNIFALGLGGRIKLTTRTSFNFEYYPRLKTKGIPSEYTDAFSIGFDIETGG
;
A
#
# COMPACT_ATOMS: atom_id res chain seq x y z
N MET A 1 -50.49 31.89 -24.29
CA MET A 1 -50.55 31.54 -22.86
C MET A 1 -49.75 30.27 -22.62
N SER A 2 -49.20 30.13 -21.41
CA SER A 2 -48.48 28.98 -20.85
C SER A 2 -46.94 28.98 -20.93
N HIS A 3 -46.40 29.83 -20.06
CA HIS A 3 -45.19 29.77 -19.23
C HIS A 3 -44.10 28.72 -19.48
N LYS A 4 -42.89 29.26 -19.72
CA LYS A 4 -41.58 28.63 -19.48
C LYS A 4 -41.33 28.57 -17.97
N TYR A 5 -41.01 27.39 -17.43
CA TYR A 5 -40.47 27.26 -16.08
C TYR A 5 -38.96 27.02 -16.15
N LYS A 6 -38.18 28.03 -15.74
CA LYS A 6 -36.76 27.88 -15.43
C LYS A 6 -36.67 27.37 -13.99
N ILE A 7 -36.14 26.17 -13.80
CA ILE A 7 -35.88 25.59 -12.48
C ILE A 7 -34.39 25.77 -12.21
N TRP A 8 -34.06 26.56 -11.20
CA TRP A 8 -32.70 26.79 -10.71
C TRP A 8 -32.55 25.98 -9.42
N PRO A 9 -31.61 25.03 -9.31
CA PRO A 9 -31.31 24.44 -8.01
C PRO A 9 -30.38 25.39 -7.25
N LEU A 10 -30.94 25.99 -6.19
CA LEU A 10 -30.22 26.74 -5.16
C LEU A 10 -29.64 25.71 -4.18
N LEU A 11 -28.36 25.38 -4.31
CA LEU A 11 -27.66 24.48 -3.38
C LEU A 11 -27.07 25.31 -2.23
N LEU A 12 -27.85 25.44 -1.15
CA LEU A 12 -27.42 26.01 0.13
C LEU A 12 -26.60 24.96 0.88
N PHE A 13 -25.27 25.08 0.87
CA PHE A 13 -24.42 24.35 1.80
C PHE A 13 -24.26 25.17 3.09
N PHE A 14 -24.89 24.68 4.15
CA PHE A 14 -24.77 25.22 5.49
C PHE A 14 -23.39 24.82 6.06
N VAL A 15 -22.56 25.82 6.35
CA VAL A 15 -21.29 25.67 7.05
C VAL A 15 -21.60 25.55 8.54
N THR A 16 -21.41 24.37 9.13
CA THR A 16 -21.25 24.23 10.59
C THR A 16 -19.78 23.93 10.88
N GLY A 17 -19.09 24.94 11.39
CA GLY A 17 -17.73 24.81 11.90
C GLY A 17 -17.71 23.97 13.18
N LEU A 18 -17.20 22.74 13.07
CA LEU A 18 -16.78 21.95 14.22
C LEU A 18 -15.35 22.38 14.59
N TYR A 19 -15.22 23.21 15.61
CA TYR A 19 -13.95 23.42 16.29
C TYR A 19 -13.67 22.21 17.20
N ALA A 20 -12.96 21.20 16.68
CA ALA A 20 -12.39 20.14 17.50
C ALA A 20 -11.09 20.65 18.13
N GLN A 21 -11.02 20.63 19.47
CA GLN A 21 -9.86 21.03 20.25
C GLN A 21 -8.69 20.08 19.98
N SER A 22 -7.60 20.60 19.42
CA SER A 22 -6.42 19.83 19.00
C SER A 22 -5.29 19.80 20.05
N HIS A 23 -5.61 19.89 21.34
CA HIS A 23 -4.60 20.09 22.39
C HIS A 23 -3.92 18.80 22.88
N ASP A 24 -4.41 17.62 22.50
CA ASP A 24 -3.95 16.33 23.07
C ASP A 24 -2.97 15.56 22.16
N VAL A 25 -3.00 15.83 20.85
CA VAL A 25 -2.26 15.04 19.82
C VAL A 25 -0.78 15.43 19.75
N SER A 26 -0.46 16.70 20.02
CA SER A 26 0.92 17.17 20.06
C SER A 26 1.73 16.46 21.13
N ASN A 27 1.11 16.14 22.27
CA ASN A 27 1.77 15.46 23.37
C ASN A 27 2.15 14.01 23.02
N ILE A 28 1.34 13.28 22.26
CA ILE A 28 1.62 11.88 21.91
C ILE A 28 2.77 11.78 20.90
N LEU A 29 2.84 12.70 19.92
CA LEU A 29 3.94 12.77 18.97
C LEU A 29 5.25 13.20 19.64
N GLU A 30 5.23 14.22 20.51
CA GLU A 30 6.42 14.63 21.28
C GLU A 30 6.90 13.52 22.24
N GLN A 31 5.98 12.76 22.81
CA GLN A 31 6.31 11.66 23.72
C GLN A 31 6.92 10.45 22.97
N LEU A 32 6.47 10.17 21.74
CA LEU A 32 7.11 9.19 20.84
C LEU A 32 8.48 9.65 20.35
N GLU A 33 8.67 10.95 20.14
CA GLU A 33 9.99 11.54 19.80
C GLU A 33 10.96 11.48 20.99
N SER A 34 10.47 11.56 22.23
CA SER A 34 11.30 11.59 23.45
C SER A 34 11.84 10.22 23.94
N GLN A 35 11.33 9.11 23.42
CA GLN A 35 11.65 7.75 23.93
C GLN A 35 12.57 6.91 23.03
N GLN A 36 12.95 7.37 21.84
CA GLN A 36 13.79 6.61 20.92
C GLN A 36 15.28 6.99 21.03
N GLU A 37 16.18 6.00 20.82
CA GLU A 37 17.63 6.23 20.70
C GLU A 37 17.88 7.54 19.93
N ASP A 38 18.54 8.49 20.60
CA ASP A 38 18.49 9.97 20.51
C ASP A 38 18.75 10.60 19.12
N ASN A 39 18.76 9.82 18.05
CA ASN A 39 19.08 10.24 16.69
C ASN A 39 18.40 9.42 15.58
N THR A 40 17.51 8.48 15.89
CA THR A 40 16.84 7.69 14.83
C THR A 40 15.79 8.53 14.10
N VAL A 41 15.87 8.58 12.78
CA VAL A 41 14.91 9.31 11.96
C VAL A 41 13.61 8.52 11.82
N THR A 42 12.50 9.17 12.17
CA THR A 42 11.14 8.61 12.16
C THR A 42 10.25 9.31 11.12
N ALA A 43 9.06 8.75 10.90
CA ALA A 43 8.00 9.34 10.07
C ALA A 43 8.49 9.72 8.65
N THR A 44 9.26 8.83 8.02
CA THR A 44 9.65 8.91 6.61
C THR A 44 8.40 8.89 5.75
N PHE A 45 7.50 7.92 6.01
CA PHE A 45 6.13 7.89 5.51
C PHE A 45 5.13 7.98 6.65
N LYS A 46 3.85 8.19 6.32
CA LYS A 46 2.80 8.36 7.33
C LYS A 46 2.28 7.04 7.90
N ALA A 47 2.35 5.98 7.10
CA ALA A 47 1.82 4.66 7.42
C ALA A 47 2.75 3.58 6.86
N THR A 48 2.44 2.31 7.15
CA THR A 48 3.14 1.11 6.63
C THR A 48 2.95 0.90 5.12
N ARG A 49 2.14 1.75 4.46
CA ARG A 49 1.93 1.86 3.02
C ARG A 49 2.22 3.28 2.53
N ILE A 50 2.73 3.41 1.30
CA ILE A 50 2.86 4.71 0.62
C ILE A 50 1.54 5.02 -0.08
N LEU A 51 1.16 4.17 -1.02
CA LEU A 51 -0.19 4.08 -1.57
C LEU A 51 -0.58 2.60 -1.61
N ASN A 52 -0.14 1.87 -2.64
CA ASN A 52 -0.37 0.43 -2.76
C ASN A 52 0.78 -0.37 -2.14
N GLY A 53 2.01 0.09 -2.31
CA GLY A 53 3.20 -0.60 -1.85
C GLY A 53 3.50 -0.38 -0.37
N HIS A 54 4.28 -1.30 0.22
CA HIS A 54 4.80 -1.13 1.56
C HIS A 54 5.78 0.05 1.63
N SER A 55 5.65 0.86 2.67
CA SER A 55 6.64 1.86 3.02
C SER A 55 7.73 1.24 3.92
N ILE A 56 8.80 2.00 4.15
CA ILE A 56 9.85 1.67 5.13
C ILE A 56 9.34 1.62 6.58
N GLU A 57 8.16 2.19 6.82
CA GLU A 57 7.57 2.25 8.16
C GLU A 57 7.08 0.89 8.61
N ARG A 58 7.03 0.74 9.93
CA ARG A 58 6.57 -0.45 10.62
C ARG A 58 5.60 -0.06 11.71
N MET A 59 4.79 -1.01 12.13
CA MET A 59 4.01 -0.86 13.35
C MET A 59 4.94 -0.84 14.57
N PRO A 60 4.75 0.09 15.52
CA PRO A 60 5.47 0.08 16.79
C PRO A 60 5.22 -1.23 17.57
N GLN A 61 6.16 -1.60 18.44
CA GLN A 61 6.02 -2.80 19.25
C GLN A 61 4.69 -2.81 20.03
N GLY A 62 3.98 -3.93 19.96
CA GLY A 62 2.72 -4.13 20.67
C GLY A 62 1.50 -3.44 20.03
N GLN A 63 1.69 -2.70 18.93
CA GLN A 63 0.59 -2.01 18.26
C GLN A 63 0.04 -2.80 17.07
N LEU A 64 -1.27 -2.67 16.89
CA LEU A 64 -2.06 -3.33 15.86
C LEU A 64 -2.72 -2.29 14.96
N ASP A 65 -2.54 -2.39 13.65
CA ASP A 65 -3.23 -1.60 12.64
C ASP A 65 -4.24 -2.49 11.90
N PHE A 66 -5.50 -2.08 11.88
CA PHE A 66 -6.51 -2.69 11.02
C PHE A 66 -6.86 -1.73 9.88
N ARG A 67 -6.65 -2.21 8.66
CA ARG A 67 -6.65 -1.39 7.46
C ARG A 67 -7.61 -1.95 6.42
N ILE A 68 -8.38 -1.06 5.79
CA ILE A 68 -9.31 -1.41 4.72
C ILE A 68 -8.95 -0.62 3.47
N HIS A 69 -8.62 -1.31 2.39
CA HIS A 69 -8.39 -0.75 1.08
C HIS A 69 -9.60 -0.98 0.19
N HIS A 70 -10.12 0.08 -0.40
CA HIS A 70 -11.12 0.00 -1.47
C HIS A 70 -10.48 0.47 -2.77
N ARG A 71 -10.43 -0.42 -3.75
CA ARG A 71 -9.97 -0.11 -5.10
C ARG A 71 -11.15 -0.09 -6.04
N PHE A 72 -11.53 1.11 -6.47
CA PHE A 72 -12.57 1.31 -7.46
C PHE A 72 -12.08 0.95 -8.87
N GLY A 73 -13.03 0.69 -9.76
CA GLY A 73 -12.82 0.37 -11.16
C GLY A 73 -12.25 1.56 -11.95
N THR A 74 -12.21 1.43 -13.26
CA THR A 74 -11.58 2.44 -14.11
C THR A 74 -12.42 3.73 -14.13
N LEU A 75 -11.76 4.87 -13.95
CA LEU A 75 -12.41 6.18 -13.94
C LEU A 75 -13.12 6.50 -15.27
N ASN A 76 -12.58 6.00 -16.39
CA ASN A 76 -13.13 6.19 -17.72
C ASN A 76 -14.35 5.31 -18.05
N SER A 77 -14.87 4.55 -17.08
CA SER A 77 -16.07 3.72 -17.24
C SER A 77 -17.39 4.51 -17.32
N GLY A 78 -17.35 5.82 -17.07
CA GLY A 78 -18.46 6.75 -17.27
C GLY A 78 -19.51 6.74 -16.15
N ALA A 79 -20.49 7.64 -16.27
CA ALA A 79 -21.51 7.85 -15.24
C ALA A 79 -22.39 6.62 -14.96
N TYR A 80 -22.60 5.76 -15.97
CA TYR A 80 -23.34 4.50 -15.81
C TYR A 80 -22.72 3.60 -14.75
N ASN A 81 -21.38 3.51 -14.70
CA ASN A 81 -20.63 2.76 -13.69
C ASN A 81 -20.15 3.65 -12.52
N LEU A 82 -20.75 4.83 -12.38
CA LEU A 82 -20.38 5.86 -11.40
C LEU A 82 -18.86 6.15 -11.39
N TRP A 83 -18.24 6.28 -12.57
CA TRP A 83 -16.78 6.47 -12.74
C TRP A 83 -15.93 5.41 -12.02
N GLY A 84 -16.40 4.17 -12.03
CA GLY A 84 -15.71 3.02 -11.46
C GLY A 84 -16.07 2.76 -9.99
N ILE A 85 -16.81 3.64 -9.34
CA ILE A 85 -17.20 3.49 -7.93
C ILE A 85 -18.09 2.26 -7.71
N ASP A 86 -18.93 1.92 -8.71
CA ASP A 86 -19.83 0.76 -8.65
C ASP A 86 -19.08 -0.58 -8.62
N ALA A 87 -17.85 -0.62 -9.16
CA ALA A 87 -16.98 -1.79 -9.14
C ALA A 87 -15.87 -1.59 -8.11
N ALA A 88 -15.97 -2.22 -6.94
CA ALA A 88 -14.96 -2.12 -5.89
C ALA A 88 -14.35 -3.49 -5.55
N GLN A 89 -13.02 -3.53 -5.48
CA GLN A 89 -12.29 -4.60 -4.80
C GLN A 89 -11.93 -4.13 -3.39
N THR A 90 -12.16 -4.98 -2.40
CA THR A 90 -11.86 -4.68 -0.99
C THR A 90 -10.75 -5.59 -0.51
N GLN A 91 -9.78 -4.99 0.18
CA GLN A 91 -8.72 -5.71 0.88
C GLN A 91 -8.71 -5.28 2.36
N PHE A 92 -8.66 -6.27 3.24
CA PHE A 92 -8.50 -6.08 4.67
C PHE A 92 -7.09 -6.49 5.05
N SER A 93 -6.44 -5.71 5.91
CA SER A 93 -5.09 -6.01 6.42
C SER A 93 -5.09 -5.82 7.93
N LEU A 94 -4.49 -6.77 8.63
CA LEU A 94 -4.25 -6.72 10.06
C LEU A 94 -2.75 -6.83 10.29
N GLU A 95 -2.14 -5.76 10.78
CA GLU A 95 -0.69 -5.64 10.92
C GLU A 95 -0.29 -5.44 12.38
N TYR A 96 0.74 -6.15 12.84
CA TYR A 96 1.18 -6.12 14.23
C TYR A 96 2.69 -5.92 14.35
N GLY A 97 3.11 -4.99 15.22
CA GLY A 97 4.51 -4.79 15.56
C GLY A 97 4.96 -5.79 16.62
N ILE A 98 5.77 -6.77 16.24
CA ILE A 98 6.32 -7.78 17.17
C ILE A 98 7.36 -7.11 18.08
N THR A 99 8.26 -6.35 17.46
CA THR A 99 9.25 -5.49 18.11
C THR A 99 9.36 -4.20 17.30
N ASP A 100 10.12 -3.22 17.77
CA ASP A 100 10.40 -2.03 16.95
C ASP A 100 11.11 -2.38 15.63
N TRP A 101 11.81 -3.52 15.59
CA TRP A 101 12.58 -3.97 14.44
C TRP A 101 11.74 -4.78 13.45
N TRP A 102 10.82 -5.62 13.91
CA TRP A 102 10.10 -6.56 13.05
C TRP A 102 8.58 -6.45 13.24
N MET A 103 7.85 -6.49 12.13
CA MET A 103 6.38 -6.57 12.12
C MET A 103 5.92 -7.72 11.23
N THR A 104 4.68 -8.15 11.45
CA THR A 104 4.00 -9.12 10.60
C THR A 104 2.60 -8.63 10.29
N GLY A 105 1.97 -9.18 9.26
CA GLY A 105 0.57 -8.92 8.99
C GLY A 105 -0.05 -10.01 8.16
N VAL A 106 -1.38 -10.03 8.18
CA VAL A 106 -2.20 -10.89 7.35
C VAL A 106 -3.19 -10.03 6.57
N GLU A 107 -3.41 -10.38 5.32
CA GLU A 107 -4.28 -9.65 4.43
C GLU A 107 -5.23 -10.60 3.72
N ARG A 108 -6.42 -10.10 3.40
CA ARG A 108 -7.37 -10.78 2.53
C ARG A 108 -7.82 -9.80 1.48
N SER A 109 -7.80 -10.21 0.21
CA SER A 109 -8.37 -9.45 -0.90
C SER A 109 -9.60 -10.13 -1.49
N SER A 110 -10.57 -9.34 -1.95
CA SER A 110 -11.66 -9.84 -2.80
C SER A 110 -11.19 -10.16 -4.21
N TYR A 111 -10.08 -9.55 -4.65
CA TYR A 111 -9.44 -9.82 -5.93
C TYR A 111 -8.81 -11.21 -5.90
N GLU A 112 -9.19 -12.08 -6.83
CA GLU A 112 -8.78 -13.48 -6.91
C GLU A 112 -8.94 -14.30 -5.61
N LYS A 113 -9.74 -13.79 -4.66
CA LYS A 113 -9.94 -14.36 -3.32
C LYS A 113 -8.59 -14.72 -2.67
N THR A 114 -7.65 -13.79 -2.64
CA THR A 114 -6.32 -14.07 -2.07
C THR A 114 -6.28 -13.88 -0.56
N TYR A 115 -5.46 -14.71 0.09
CA TYR A 115 -4.97 -14.46 1.44
C TYR A 115 -3.46 -14.28 1.38
N GLU A 116 -2.93 -13.32 2.11
CA GLU A 116 -1.51 -13.03 2.17
C GLU A 116 -1.05 -12.96 3.62
N GLY A 117 0.12 -13.53 3.90
CA GLY A 117 0.83 -13.31 5.15
C GLY A 117 2.20 -12.72 4.84
N PHE A 118 2.64 -11.73 5.60
CA PHE A 118 3.93 -11.08 5.39
C PHE A 118 4.71 -10.84 6.68
N PHE A 119 6.02 -10.71 6.52
CA PHE A 119 6.96 -10.25 7.53
C PHE A 119 7.80 -9.09 6.99
N LYS A 120 8.04 -8.08 7.82
CA LYS A 120 8.91 -6.94 7.50
C LYS A 120 9.95 -6.77 8.60
N PHE A 121 11.22 -6.79 8.23
CA PHE A 121 12.37 -6.72 9.13
C PHE A 121 13.17 -5.45 8.82
N SER A 122 13.42 -4.60 9.82
CA SER A 122 14.44 -3.55 9.68
C SER A 122 15.82 -4.17 9.72
N LEU A 123 16.66 -3.78 8.77
CA LEU A 123 18.09 -4.10 8.77
C LEU A 123 18.89 -2.91 9.27
N PHE A 124 18.56 -1.72 8.77
CA PHE A 124 19.19 -0.46 9.17
C PHE A 124 18.15 0.64 9.29
N ARG A 125 18.40 1.61 10.17
CA ARG A 125 17.56 2.79 10.32
C ARG A 125 18.39 4.04 10.09
N GLN A 126 17.81 5.01 9.41
CA GLN A 126 18.42 6.30 9.22
C GLN A 126 18.66 6.93 10.60
N LYS A 127 19.88 7.42 10.83
CA LYS A 127 20.32 8.07 12.06
C LYS A 127 21.01 9.39 11.74
N THR A 128 20.81 10.40 12.58
CA THR A 128 21.52 11.69 12.54
C THR A 128 22.59 11.77 13.64
N GLY A 129 23.32 12.89 13.75
CA GLY A 129 24.29 13.10 14.82
C GLY A 129 25.59 12.29 14.69
N ASN A 130 26.22 11.97 15.82
CA ASN A 130 27.58 11.43 15.89
C ASN A 130 27.73 10.01 15.28
N ALA A 131 26.64 9.22 15.26
CA ALA A 131 26.59 7.91 14.62
C ALA A 131 25.61 7.92 13.43
N SER A 132 25.78 8.93 12.55
CA SER A 132 24.86 9.12 11.43
C SER A 132 24.91 7.96 10.43
N PHE A 133 23.74 7.55 9.98
CA PHE A 133 23.58 6.61 8.88
C PHE A 133 22.47 7.14 7.97
N PRO A 134 22.73 7.32 6.67
CA PRO A 134 21.78 8.06 5.84
C PRO A 134 20.52 7.26 5.53
N LEU A 135 20.53 5.93 5.50
CA LEU A 135 19.42 5.17 4.92
C LEU A 135 18.62 4.41 5.97
N SER A 136 17.32 4.24 5.72
CA SER A 136 16.52 3.20 6.36
C SER A 136 16.37 2.05 5.39
N ILE A 137 16.69 0.83 5.82
CA ILE A 137 16.67 -0.38 5.00
C ILE A 137 15.83 -1.43 5.72
N SER A 138 14.81 -1.96 5.07
CA SER A 138 14.00 -3.07 5.56
C SER A 138 13.81 -4.13 4.49
N TYR A 139 13.73 -5.38 4.90
CA TYR A 139 13.38 -6.49 4.03
C TYR A 139 11.95 -6.92 4.30
N LEU A 140 11.16 -7.07 3.25
CA LEU A 140 9.80 -7.59 3.28
C LEU A 140 9.76 -8.91 2.54
N THR A 141 9.10 -9.90 3.13
CA THR A 141 8.70 -11.13 2.44
C THR A 141 7.24 -11.42 2.70
N ALA A 142 6.53 -11.83 1.66
CA ALA A 142 5.12 -12.20 1.73
C ALA A 142 4.89 -13.52 0.99
N MET A 143 3.91 -14.28 1.48
CA MET A 143 3.36 -15.46 0.82
C MET A 143 1.88 -15.23 0.60
N THR A 144 1.46 -15.39 -0.65
CA THR A 144 0.07 -15.18 -1.09
C THR A 144 -0.48 -16.52 -1.58
N ILE A 145 -1.69 -16.85 -1.17
CA ILE A 145 -2.45 -17.98 -1.69
C ILE A 145 -3.69 -17.49 -2.43
N ARG A 146 -3.89 -18.01 -3.64
CA ARG A 146 -5.11 -17.79 -4.44
C ARG A 146 -6.16 -18.86 -4.14
N THR A 147 -7.30 -18.46 -3.55
CA THR A 147 -8.39 -19.39 -3.21
C THR A 147 -9.62 -19.25 -4.10
N GLN A 148 -9.53 -18.49 -5.20
CA GLN A 148 -10.61 -18.43 -6.18
C GLN A 148 -10.84 -19.81 -6.82
N ASP A 149 -12.12 -20.18 -6.97
CA ASP A 149 -12.55 -21.37 -7.70
C ASP A 149 -12.31 -21.20 -9.20
N PHE A 150 -11.86 -22.25 -9.89
CA PHE A 150 -11.63 -22.25 -11.33
C PHE A 150 -12.62 -23.21 -12.00
N PRO A 151 -13.90 -22.85 -12.14
CA PRO A 151 -14.96 -23.80 -12.51
C PRO A 151 -14.74 -24.52 -13.85
N TYR A 152 -13.96 -23.98 -14.79
CA TYR A 152 -13.61 -24.66 -16.04
C TYR A 152 -12.45 -25.66 -15.90
N ILE A 153 -11.45 -25.37 -15.06
CA ILE A 153 -10.34 -26.30 -14.77
C ILE A 153 -10.82 -27.38 -13.82
N ASP A 154 -11.59 -26.99 -12.79
CA ASP A 154 -12.13 -27.88 -11.75
C ASP A 154 -13.19 -28.86 -12.30
N SER A 155 -13.80 -28.57 -13.47
CA SER A 155 -14.76 -29.47 -14.14
C SER A 155 -14.15 -30.36 -15.24
N LEU A 156 -13.00 -29.99 -15.81
CA LEU A 156 -12.32 -30.76 -16.87
C LEU A 156 -11.21 -31.68 -16.34
N GLN A 157 -10.57 -31.31 -15.24
CA GLN A 157 -9.66 -32.14 -14.50
C GLN A 157 -10.33 -32.44 -13.17
N ASN A 158 -10.83 -33.66 -12.97
CA ASN A 158 -11.12 -34.18 -11.62
C ASN A 158 -10.03 -33.64 -10.69
N ASN A 159 -10.43 -32.84 -9.70
CA ASN A 159 -9.68 -31.93 -8.80
C ASN A 159 -8.33 -32.43 -8.21
N GLU A 160 -7.87 -33.61 -8.63
CA GLU A 160 -6.72 -34.39 -8.20
C GLU A 160 -5.36 -33.86 -8.74
N ASN A 161 -5.33 -32.98 -9.74
CA ASN A 161 -4.08 -32.56 -10.39
C ASN A 161 -3.65 -31.09 -10.19
N TYR A 162 -4.41 -30.26 -9.48
CA TYR A 162 -3.97 -28.89 -9.17
C TYR A 162 -3.39 -28.83 -7.75
N PRO A 163 -2.07 -28.99 -7.57
CA PRO A 163 -1.49 -29.05 -6.25
C PRO A 163 -1.65 -27.71 -5.54
N PHE A 164 -1.83 -27.75 -4.22
CA PHE A 164 -1.88 -26.56 -3.37
C PHE A 164 -0.70 -25.61 -3.64
N SER A 165 0.49 -26.16 -3.88
CA SER A 165 1.69 -25.39 -4.19
C SER A 165 1.53 -24.52 -5.43
N ALA A 166 0.77 -24.93 -6.45
CA ALA A 166 0.54 -24.13 -7.65
C ALA A 166 -0.28 -22.85 -7.38
N ARG A 167 -1.00 -22.78 -6.25
CA ARG A 167 -1.80 -21.61 -5.83
C ARG A 167 -0.99 -20.56 -5.09
N LEU A 168 0.28 -20.83 -4.81
CA LEU A 168 1.14 -19.96 -4.01
C LEU A 168 1.96 -19.01 -4.90
N ALA A 169 2.09 -17.78 -4.41
CA ALA A 169 3.04 -16.81 -4.90
C ALA A 169 3.82 -16.23 -3.72
N TYR A 170 5.02 -15.74 -4.00
CA TYR A 170 5.90 -15.13 -3.01
C TYR A 170 6.37 -13.78 -3.50
N VAL A 171 6.48 -12.83 -2.57
CA VAL A 171 7.01 -11.50 -2.84
C VAL A 171 8.17 -11.25 -1.91
N HIS A 172 9.25 -10.72 -2.47
CA HIS A 172 10.41 -10.24 -1.72
C HIS A 172 10.68 -8.79 -2.13
N GLN A 173 10.78 -7.89 -1.15
CA GLN A 173 11.10 -6.50 -1.40
C GLN A 173 12.21 -6.04 -0.47
N LEU A 174 13.16 -5.29 -1.02
CA LEU A 174 14.15 -4.57 -0.23
C LEU A 174 13.77 -3.09 -0.21
N LEU A 175 13.17 -2.63 0.88
CA LEU A 175 12.71 -1.25 1.03
C LEU A 175 13.90 -0.40 1.47
N ILE A 176 14.31 0.55 0.65
CA ILE A 176 15.44 1.46 0.91
C ILE A 176 14.90 2.87 0.85
N ALA A 177 14.89 3.57 1.99
CA ALA A 177 14.32 4.91 2.06
C ALA A 177 15.28 5.92 2.69
N HIS A 178 15.07 7.17 2.32
CA HIS A 178 15.76 8.32 2.89
C HIS A 178 14.77 9.46 3.10
N LYS A 179 14.72 10.00 4.31
CA LYS A 179 14.03 11.25 4.63
C LYS A 179 15.03 12.39 4.48
N PHE A 180 14.92 13.14 3.38
CA PHE A 180 15.80 14.28 3.07
C PHE A 180 15.49 15.49 3.96
N SER A 181 14.22 15.65 4.34
CA SER A 181 13.76 16.73 5.21
C SER A 181 12.42 16.35 5.86
N ASN A 182 11.94 17.21 6.75
CA ASN A 182 10.58 17.08 7.29
C ASN A 182 9.47 17.18 6.23
N ARG A 183 9.80 17.65 5.01
CA ARG A 183 8.85 17.79 3.90
C ARG A 183 8.98 16.73 2.82
N PHE A 184 10.12 16.08 2.68
CA PHE A 184 10.40 15.22 1.54
C PHE A 184 11.11 13.93 1.94
N SER A 185 10.54 12.82 1.48
CA SER A 185 11.07 11.47 1.64
C SER A 185 10.98 10.71 0.33
N LEU A 186 11.94 9.82 0.09
CA LEU A 186 11.94 8.93 -1.06
C LEU A 186 12.23 7.49 -0.62
N GLN A 187 11.70 6.53 -1.36
CA GLN A 187 11.94 5.11 -1.21
C GLN A 187 12.17 4.47 -2.58
N ILE A 188 13.14 3.57 -2.64
CA ILE A 188 13.37 2.65 -3.74
C ILE A 188 13.17 1.23 -3.22
N SER A 189 12.51 0.38 -3.99
CA SER A 189 12.13 -0.97 -3.58
C SER A 189 12.38 -1.96 -4.72
N PRO A 190 13.56 -2.59 -4.84
CA PRO A 190 13.72 -3.75 -5.69
C PRO A 190 12.76 -4.85 -5.26
N VAL A 191 12.02 -5.40 -6.22
CA VAL A 191 10.97 -6.40 -5.99
C VAL A 191 11.27 -7.64 -6.81
N LEU A 192 11.12 -8.80 -6.19
CA LEU A 192 11.00 -10.11 -6.83
C LEU A 192 9.65 -10.70 -6.48
N VAL A 193 8.87 -11.04 -7.50
CA VAL A 193 7.64 -11.84 -7.37
C VAL A 193 7.91 -13.21 -7.98
N HIS A 194 7.65 -14.27 -7.23
CA HIS A 194 7.72 -15.65 -7.69
C HIS A 194 6.31 -16.26 -7.71
N TYR A 195 5.87 -16.71 -8.86
CA TYR A 195 4.67 -17.51 -9.01
C TYR A 195 5.05 -18.98 -9.10
N ASN A 196 4.47 -19.85 -8.27
CA ASN A 196 4.73 -21.28 -8.40
C ASN A 196 4.16 -21.84 -9.70
N MET A 197 3.08 -21.27 -10.21
CA MET A 197 2.52 -21.62 -11.51
C MET A 197 2.11 -20.39 -12.30
N VAL A 198 2.39 -20.45 -13.60
CA VAL A 198 2.05 -19.44 -14.61
C VAL A 198 1.04 -20.02 -15.59
N THR A 199 0.38 -19.16 -16.37
CA THR A 199 -0.69 -19.60 -17.27
C THR A 199 -0.13 -20.31 -18.49
N PHE A 200 0.99 -19.79 -19.03
CA PHE A 200 1.62 -20.34 -20.23
C PHE A 200 3.08 -20.70 -19.96
N ALA A 201 3.57 -21.78 -20.59
CA ALA A 201 4.96 -22.21 -20.48
C ALA A 201 5.98 -21.18 -21.01
N SER A 202 5.52 -20.20 -21.79
CA SER A 202 6.34 -19.08 -22.24
C SER A 202 6.52 -18.00 -21.17
N GLU A 203 5.69 -17.97 -20.13
CA GLU A 203 5.74 -16.97 -19.07
C GLU A 203 6.81 -17.33 -18.02
N PRO A 204 7.56 -16.33 -17.51
CA PRO A 204 8.51 -16.58 -16.44
C PRO A 204 7.79 -16.67 -15.08
N ASN A 205 8.18 -17.64 -14.26
CA ASN A 205 7.74 -17.72 -12.86
C ASN A 205 8.25 -16.56 -12.00
N ASN A 206 9.38 -15.94 -12.38
CA ASN A 206 10.00 -14.84 -11.65
C ASN A 206 9.80 -13.52 -12.40
N ILE A 207 9.24 -12.53 -11.70
CA ILE A 207 9.09 -11.17 -12.20
C ILE A 207 9.89 -10.23 -11.30
N PHE A 208 10.77 -9.46 -11.92
CA PHE A 208 11.52 -8.42 -11.23
C PHE A 208 10.96 -7.04 -11.55
N ALA A 209 10.89 -6.17 -10.55
CA ALA A 209 10.48 -4.78 -10.69
C ALA A 209 11.31 -3.88 -9.78
N LEU A 210 11.24 -2.57 -10.05
CA LEU A 210 11.86 -1.55 -9.22
C LEU A 210 10.81 -0.54 -8.79
N GLY A 211 10.36 -0.60 -7.54
CA GLY A 211 9.47 0.40 -6.98
C GLY A 211 10.19 1.71 -6.67
N LEU A 212 9.58 2.83 -7.04
CA LEU A 212 9.94 4.17 -6.64
C LEU A 212 8.75 4.77 -5.92
N GLY A 213 8.92 5.21 -4.68
CA GLY A 213 7.89 5.82 -3.88
C GLY A 213 8.37 7.13 -3.30
N GLY A 214 7.51 8.14 -3.24
CA GLY A 214 7.87 9.43 -2.66
C GLY A 214 6.73 10.07 -1.92
N ARG A 215 7.10 10.91 -0.95
CA ARG A 215 6.18 11.66 -0.11
C ARG A 215 6.61 13.13 -0.04
N ILE A 216 5.64 14.01 -0.25
CA ILE A 216 5.76 15.45 -0.10
C ILE A 216 4.74 15.90 0.96
N LYS A 217 5.21 16.31 2.14
CA LYS A 217 4.35 16.87 3.19
C LYS A 217 3.89 18.27 2.79
N LEU A 218 2.58 18.45 2.64
CA LEU A 218 1.95 19.72 2.24
C LEU A 218 1.55 20.53 3.48
N THR A 219 0.94 19.87 4.46
CA THR A 219 0.55 20.46 5.74
C THR A 219 0.91 19.49 6.87
N THR A 220 0.61 19.85 8.13
CA THR A 220 0.76 18.92 9.25
C THR A 220 -0.04 17.63 9.04
N ARG A 221 -1.25 17.72 8.45
CA ARG A 221 -2.20 16.61 8.30
C ARG A 221 -2.28 16.03 6.90
N THR A 222 -1.68 16.69 5.90
CA THR A 222 -1.79 16.30 4.49
C THR A 222 -0.42 16.06 3.86
N SER A 223 -0.27 14.91 3.19
CA SER A 223 0.86 14.64 2.28
C SER A 223 0.36 14.26 0.89
N PHE A 224 1.11 14.66 -0.13
CA PHE A 224 1.01 14.11 -1.48
C PHE A 224 2.03 12.97 -1.61
N ASN A 225 1.61 11.85 -2.17
CA ASN A 225 2.45 10.68 -2.40
C ASN A 225 2.37 10.24 -3.86
N PHE A 226 3.44 9.59 -4.31
CA PHE A 226 3.48 8.94 -5.62
C PHE A 226 4.20 7.60 -5.53
N GLU A 227 3.85 6.70 -6.44
CA GLU A 227 4.49 5.41 -6.66
C GLU A 227 4.66 5.15 -8.15
N TYR A 228 5.78 4.54 -8.54
CA TYR A 228 6.03 4.02 -9.87
C TYR A 228 6.75 2.67 -9.77
N TYR A 229 6.22 1.64 -10.40
CA TYR A 229 6.78 0.28 -10.43
C TYR A 229 6.99 -0.16 -11.89
N PRO A 230 8.10 0.24 -12.52
CA PRO A 230 8.58 -0.36 -13.76
C PRO A 230 8.96 -1.82 -13.53
N ARG A 231 8.51 -2.69 -14.43
CA ARG A 231 8.96 -4.07 -14.47
C ARG A 231 10.23 -4.17 -15.31
N LEU A 232 11.17 -4.96 -14.84
CA LEU A 232 12.37 -5.27 -15.62
C LEU A 232 11.96 -6.22 -16.75
N LYS A 233 12.24 -5.81 -17.99
CA LYS A 233 11.84 -6.56 -19.19
C LYS A 233 12.43 -7.96 -19.15
N THR A 234 11.57 -8.93 -18.90
CA THR A 234 11.89 -10.36 -18.99
C THR A 234 11.14 -10.93 -20.18
N LYS A 235 11.79 -11.80 -20.96
CA LYS A 235 11.14 -12.49 -22.08
C LYS A 235 9.93 -13.26 -21.56
N GLY A 236 8.85 -13.28 -22.33
CA GLY A 236 7.66 -14.06 -21.99
C GLY A 236 6.61 -13.35 -21.14
N ILE A 237 6.87 -12.12 -20.67
CA ILE A 237 5.83 -11.31 -20.04
C ILE A 237 4.87 -10.81 -21.13
N PRO A 238 3.55 -11.08 -21.02
CA PRO A 238 2.57 -10.61 -22.00
C PRO A 238 2.56 -9.09 -22.14
N SER A 239 2.38 -8.61 -23.38
CA SER A 239 2.46 -7.20 -23.74
C SER A 239 1.34 -6.34 -23.15
N GLU A 240 0.23 -6.97 -22.77
CA GLU A 240 -0.92 -6.32 -22.16
C GLU A 240 -0.66 -5.83 -20.74
N TYR A 241 0.30 -6.42 -20.03
CA TYR A 241 0.65 -5.96 -18.69
C TYR A 241 1.48 -4.68 -18.79
N THR A 242 1.09 -3.66 -18.04
CA THR A 242 1.73 -2.34 -18.01
C THR A 242 2.42 -2.07 -16.66
N ASP A 243 3.28 -1.06 -16.65
CA ASP A 243 3.90 -0.59 -15.40
C ASP A 243 2.86 0.14 -14.55
N ALA A 244 3.00 0.05 -13.22
CA ALA A 244 2.06 0.68 -12.30
C ALA A 244 2.56 2.08 -11.92
N PHE A 245 1.74 3.11 -12.14
CA PHE A 245 1.93 4.46 -11.62
C PHE A 245 0.76 4.82 -10.73
N SER A 246 1.02 5.48 -9.61
CA SER A 246 -0.01 5.91 -8.67
C SER A 246 0.37 7.25 -8.05
N ILE A 247 -0.65 8.07 -7.81
CA ILE A 247 -0.55 9.29 -7.02
C ILE A 247 -1.70 9.31 -6.03
N GLY A 248 -1.52 9.97 -4.89
CA GLY A 248 -2.57 10.07 -3.90
C GLY A 248 -2.23 11.06 -2.80
N PHE A 249 -3.21 11.28 -1.93
CA PHE A 249 -3.08 12.15 -0.78
C PHE A 249 -3.35 11.36 0.49
N ASP A 250 -2.47 11.50 1.48
CA ASP A 250 -2.82 11.12 2.84
C ASP A 250 -3.49 12.32 3.51
N ILE A 251 -4.63 12.08 4.15
CA ILE A 251 -5.35 13.09 4.93
C ILE A 251 -5.59 12.49 6.30
N GLU A 252 -5.03 13.13 7.33
CA GLU A 252 -5.31 12.77 8.72
C GLU A 252 -6.44 13.64 9.26
N THR A 253 -7.50 12.94 9.62
CA THR A 253 -8.73 13.52 10.17
C THR A 253 -8.90 13.23 11.66
N GLY A 254 -8.07 12.34 12.22
CA GLY A 254 -8.05 11.96 13.64
C GLY A 254 -6.89 12.60 14.42
N GLY A 255 -6.95 12.45 15.75
CA GLY A 255 -5.97 12.90 16.72
C GLY A 255 -5.64 11.81 17.71
#